data_AF-A0A950HIT8-F1
#
_entry.id   AF-A0A950HIT8-F1
#
_cell.length_a   1.000
_cell.length_b   1.000
_cell.length_c   1.000
_cell.angle_alpha   90.00
_cell.angle_beta   90.00
_cell.angle_gamma   90.00
#
_symmetry.space_group_name_H-M   'P 1'
#
loop_
_entity.id
_entity.type
_entity.pdbx_description
1 polymer ?
#
loop_
_entity_poly.entity_id
_entity_poly.type
_entity_poly.pdbx_seq_one_letter_code
_entity_poly.pdbx_strand_id
1 'polypeptide(L)'
;MTVASGLAQRTRLRAFRARQYVLIIVDGELPTPGFDVDIVQSPLQISPPQFTVLRRTRPGIWPQRVTPYREAMTVRFPEGQSTVTIHHADGTDQVDIEKCGEELDFYLRAVGDNANRPCPQGADEATGFSKKLSFEEAFANARANLPPAQSPVADSVERIQVLEIGALYGGIAGFRDMFVRICRTHD
;
A
#
# COMPACT_ATOMS: atom_id res chain seq x y z
N MET A 1 -4.52 25.73 11.85
CA MET A 1 -5.44 25.71 10.70
C MET A 1 -5.81 24.26 10.43
N THR A 2 -7.09 23.90 10.54
CA THR A 2 -7.57 22.54 10.27
C THR A 2 -7.53 22.31 8.76
N VAL A 3 -6.76 21.32 8.30
CA VAL A 3 -6.74 20.94 6.88
C VAL A 3 -8.10 20.32 6.56
N ALA A 4 -8.86 20.91 5.64
CA ALA A 4 -10.11 20.33 5.22
C ALA A 4 -9.82 19.03 4.45
N SER A 5 -10.37 17.92 4.93
CA SER A 5 -10.32 16.63 4.26
C SER A 5 -11.70 16.29 3.70
N GLY A 6 -11.73 15.75 2.49
CA GLY A 6 -12.95 15.26 1.86
C GLY A 6 -12.64 14.09 0.93
N LEU A 7 -13.67 13.52 0.32
CA LEU A 7 -13.49 12.45 -0.66
C LEU A 7 -12.91 13.02 -1.97
N ALA A 8 -12.02 12.27 -2.62
CA ALA A 8 -11.52 12.60 -3.95
C ALA A 8 -12.42 11.93 -5.02
N GLN A 9 -12.55 12.58 -6.19
CA GLN A 9 -13.19 11.98 -7.36
C GLN A 9 -12.24 11.00 -8.03
N ARG A 10 -12.79 9.96 -8.67
CA ARG A 10 -12.00 8.98 -9.44
C ARG A 10 -12.46 8.95 -10.88
N THR A 11 -11.52 8.77 -11.80
CA THR A 11 -11.80 8.43 -13.20
C THR A 11 -11.60 6.94 -13.43
N ARG A 12 -10.65 6.31 -12.74
CA ARG A 12 -10.37 4.86 -12.84
C ARG A 12 -9.92 4.28 -11.51
N LEU A 13 -10.35 3.06 -11.24
CA LEU A 13 -9.86 2.21 -10.16
C LEU A 13 -9.37 0.89 -10.73
N ARG A 14 -8.26 0.39 -10.21
CA ARG A 14 -7.72 -0.94 -10.54
C ARG A 14 -7.17 -1.58 -9.27
N ALA A 15 -7.26 -2.90 -9.17
CA ALA A 15 -6.67 -3.66 -8.06
C ALA A 15 -5.94 -4.89 -8.60
N PHE A 16 -4.73 -5.16 -8.10
CA PHE A 16 -3.91 -6.29 -8.52
C PHE A 16 -3.46 -7.15 -7.36
N ARG A 17 -3.65 -8.46 -7.49
CA ARG A 17 -3.16 -9.44 -6.52
C ARG A 17 -1.68 -9.72 -6.74
N ALA A 18 -0.90 -9.55 -5.69
CA ALA A 18 0.48 -10.01 -5.61
C ALA A 18 0.68 -10.76 -4.29
N ARG A 19 0.49 -12.09 -4.33
CA ARG A 19 0.51 -12.96 -3.14
C ARG A 19 -0.49 -12.47 -2.07
N GLN A 20 -0.01 -12.25 -0.85
CA GLN A 20 -0.79 -11.72 0.27
C GLN A 20 -1.06 -10.20 0.18
N TYR A 21 -0.59 -9.52 -0.87
CA TYR A 21 -0.79 -8.10 -1.08
C TYR A 21 -1.80 -7.82 -2.20
N VAL A 22 -2.51 -6.71 -2.06
CA VAL A 22 -3.25 -6.07 -3.15
C VAL A 22 -2.63 -4.70 -3.40
N LEU A 23 -2.32 -4.43 -4.67
CA LEU A 23 -1.97 -3.10 -5.16
C LEU A 23 -3.24 -2.42 -5.65
N ILE A 24 -3.65 -1.34 -4.99
CA ILE A 24 -4.76 -0.49 -5.39
C ILE A 24 -4.19 0.70 -6.15
N ILE A 25 -4.74 1.01 -7.32
CA ILE A 25 -4.36 2.18 -8.12
C ILE A 25 -5.62 3.01 -8.37
N VAL A 26 -5.54 4.30 -8.09
CA VAL A 26 -6.61 5.27 -8.33
C VAL A 26 -6.10 6.37 -9.25
N ASP A 27 -6.82 6.56 -10.35
CA ASP A 27 -6.69 7.74 -11.20
C ASP A 27 -7.87 8.67 -10.97
N GLY A 28 -7.64 9.97 -11.09
CA GLY A 28 -8.72 10.94 -11.06
C GLY A 28 -8.27 12.34 -11.41
N GLU A 29 -9.14 13.30 -11.14
CA GLU A 29 -8.89 14.71 -11.37
C GLU A 29 -9.13 15.51 -10.10
N LEU A 30 -8.30 16.54 -9.92
CA LEU A 30 -8.44 17.52 -8.87
C LEU A 30 -8.83 18.86 -9.50
N PRO A 31 -9.67 19.68 -8.84
CA PRO A 31 -10.06 20.98 -9.37
C PRO A 31 -8.85 21.93 -9.51
N THR A 32 -7.82 21.76 -8.67
CA THR A 32 -6.55 22.50 -8.69
C THR A 32 -5.42 21.58 -8.24
N PRO A 33 -4.13 21.92 -8.47
CA PRO A 33 -2.99 21.18 -7.89
C PRO A 33 -2.83 21.40 -6.38
N GLY A 34 -3.71 22.19 -5.77
CA GLY A 34 -3.71 22.50 -4.34
C GLY A 34 -4.28 21.41 -3.45
N PHE A 35 -4.22 20.15 -3.88
CA PHE A 35 -4.71 19.01 -3.11
C PHE A 35 -3.67 17.89 -3.09
N ASP A 36 -3.55 17.24 -1.94
CA ASP A 36 -2.95 15.91 -1.80
C ASP A 36 -4.04 14.85 -1.92
N VAL A 37 -3.72 13.69 -2.50
CA VAL A 37 -4.60 12.52 -2.51
C VAL A 37 -3.95 11.40 -1.71
N ASP A 38 -4.77 10.61 -1.03
CA ASP A 38 -4.33 9.45 -0.26
C ASP A 38 -5.38 8.34 -0.31
N ILE A 39 -4.93 7.10 -0.23
CA ILE A 39 -5.79 5.92 -0.11
C ILE A 39 -5.63 5.42 1.31
N VAL A 40 -6.70 5.48 2.09
CA VAL A 40 -6.65 5.12 3.51
C VAL A 40 -7.56 3.92 3.76
N GLN A 41 -7.02 2.91 4.46
CA GLN A 41 -7.83 1.80 4.94
C GLN A 41 -8.80 2.30 6.02
N SER A 42 -10.05 1.85 5.95
CA SER A 42 -11.06 2.12 6.98
C SER A 42 -10.55 1.66 8.34
N PRO A 43 -10.67 2.49 9.40
CA PRO A 43 -10.27 2.10 10.75
C PRO A 43 -11.21 1.06 11.36
N LEU A 44 -12.37 0.81 10.74
CA LEU A 44 -13.29 -0.23 11.15
C LEU A 44 -12.65 -1.60 10.92
N GLN A 45 -12.63 -2.42 11.97
CA GLN A 45 -12.13 -3.80 11.91
C GLN A 45 -13.17 -4.72 11.26
N ILE A 46 -13.43 -4.49 9.99
CA ILE A 46 -14.33 -5.30 9.15
C ILE A 46 -13.51 -6.15 8.18
N SER A 47 -14.02 -7.33 7.86
CA SER A 47 -13.40 -8.26 6.90
C SER A 47 -14.33 -8.47 5.69
N PRO A 48 -13.86 -8.26 4.45
CA PRO A 48 -12.54 -7.74 4.08
C PRO A 48 -12.38 -6.23 4.42
N PRO A 49 -11.14 -5.74 4.55
CA PRO A 49 -10.91 -4.32 4.79
C PRO A 49 -11.38 -3.48 3.60
N GLN A 50 -11.87 -2.29 3.88
CA GLN A 50 -12.36 -1.33 2.88
C GLN A 50 -11.47 -0.10 2.86
N PHE A 51 -11.47 0.64 1.75
CA PHE A 51 -10.59 1.78 1.54
C PHE A 51 -11.37 3.04 1.20
N THR A 52 -10.78 4.20 1.44
CA THR A 52 -11.34 5.50 1.11
C THR A 52 -10.30 6.35 0.41
N VAL A 53 -10.69 6.98 -0.70
CA VAL A 53 -9.84 7.91 -1.43
C VAL A 53 -10.12 9.31 -0.93
N LEU A 54 -9.13 9.88 -0.23
CA LEU A 54 -9.23 11.18 0.41
C LEU A 54 -8.45 12.21 -0.38
N ARG A 55 -8.97 13.44 -0.41
CA ARG A 55 -8.22 14.64 -0.78
C ARG A 55 -8.05 15.56 0.42
N ARG A 56 -6.92 16.24 0.49
CA ARG A 56 -6.57 17.22 1.53
C ARG A 56 -6.09 18.50 0.89
N THR A 57 -6.63 19.65 1.32
CA THR A 57 -6.19 20.96 0.79
C THR A 57 -4.76 21.28 1.21
N ARG A 58 -3.92 21.64 0.26
CA ARG A 58 -2.58 22.17 0.52
C ARG A 58 -2.66 23.67 0.85
N PRO A 59 -1.88 24.18 1.81
CA PRO A 59 -1.78 25.62 2.03
C PRO A 59 -1.21 26.32 0.79
N GLY A 60 -1.66 27.56 0.54
CA GLY A 60 -1.14 28.39 -0.55
C GLY A 60 -2.20 28.79 -1.58
N ILE A 61 -1.76 29.54 -2.59
CA ILE A 61 -2.56 29.95 -3.74
C ILE A 61 -2.17 29.07 -4.92
N TRP A 62 -3.16 28.45 -5.54
CA TRP A 62 -2.96 27.48 -6.62
C TRP A 62 -3.65 27.95 -7.89
N PRO A 63 -3.07 27.66 -9.07
CA PRO A 63 -3.72 27.96 -10.33
C PRO A 63 -5.08 27.23 -10.41
N GLN A 64 -6.08 27.92 -10.97
CA GLN A 64 -7.42 27.37 -11.17
C GLN A 64 -7.45 26.49 -12.42
N ARG A 65 -6.74 25.36 -12.35
CA ARG A 65 -6.63 24.40 -13.46
C ARG A 65 -6.81 22.98 -12.96
N VAL A 66 -7.70 22.25 -13.62
CA VAL A 66 -7.91 20.82 -13.41
C VAL A 66 -6.58 20.07 -13.59
N THR A 67 -6.23 19.25 -12.60
CA THR A 67 -4.95 18.55 -12.55
C THR A 67 -5.21 17.05 -12.36
N PRO A 68 -4.74 16.16 -13.26
CA PRO A 68 -4.88 14.73 -13.08
C PRO A 68 -3.99 14.25 -11.93
N TYR A 69 -4.44 13.21 -11.23
CA TYR A 69 -3.64 12.53 -10.21
C TYR A 69 -3.66 11.01 -10.44
N ARG A 70 -2.60 10.37 -9.95
CA ARG A 70 -2.52 8.93 -9.77
C ARG A 70 -1.98 8.66 -8.38
N GLU A 71 -2.68 7.84 -7.62
CA GLU A 71 -2.25 7.39 -6.30
C GLU A 71 -2.29 5.85 -6.24
N ALA A 72 -1.36 5.25 -5.49
CA ALA A 72 -1.28 3.80 -5.39
C ALA A 72 -0.89 3.33 -4.00
N MET A 73 -1.56 2.31 -3.50
CA MET A 73 -1.34 1.74 -2.17
C MET A 73 -1.14 0.23 -2.26
N THR A 74 -0.06 -0.26 -1.65
CA THR A 74 0.14 -1.68 -1.40
C THR A 74 -0.33 -2.01 0.00
N VAL A 75 -1.20 -3.00 0.13
CA VAL A 75 -1.77 -3.41 1.42
C VAL A 75 -1.83 -4.92 1.53
N ARG A 76 -1.57 -5.47 2.73
CA ARG A 76 -1.84 -6.88 3.00
C ARG A 76 -3.35 -7.10 2.99
N PHE A 77 -3.82 -8.09 2.25
CA PHE A 77 -5.25 -8.28 2.01
C PHE A 77 -5.61 -9.77 2.08
N PRO A 78 -6.73 -10.15 2.72
CA PRO A 78 -7.10 -11.55 2.89
C PRO A 78 -7.08 -12.35 1.59
N GLU A 79 -6.62 -13.59 1.70
CA GLU A 79 -6.68 -14.57 0.62
C GLU A 79 -8.13 -14.95 0.29
N GLY A 80 -8.37 -15.44 -0.92
CA GLY A 80 -9.70 -15.87 -1.38
C GLY A 80 -10.67 -14.73 -1.76
N GLN A 81 -10.33 -13.48 -1.47
CA GLN A 81 -11.14 -12.32 -1.87
C GLN A 81 -10.83 -11.92 -3.33
N SER A 82 -11.88 -11.82 -4.14
CA SER A 82 -11.81 -11.42 -5.55
C SER A 82 -12.09 -9.95 -5.79
N THR A 83 -12.54 -9.20 -4.78
CA THR A 83 -12.91 -7.78 -4.90
C THR A 83 -12.39 -6.96 -3.72
N VAL A 84 -12.15 -5.68 -3.94
CA VAL A 84 -11.88 -4.67 -2.91
C VAL A 84 -12.92 -3.55 -2.96
N THR A 85 -13.41 -3.11 -1.80
CA THR A 85 -14.39 -2.02 -1.71
C THR A 85 -13.68 -0.69 -1.47
N ILE A 86 -13.97 0.32 -2.30
CA ILE A 86 -13.33 1.63 -2.27
C ILE A 86 -14.39 2.74 -2.28
N HIS A 87 -14.34 3.61 -1.29
CA HIS A 87 -15.19 4.79 -1.15
C HIS A 87 -14.51 6.03 -1.74
N HIS A 88 -15.23 6.81 -2.53
CA HIS A 88 -14.76 8.03 -3.20
C HIS A 88 -15.91 9.04 -3.33
N ALA A 89 -15.63 10.22 -3.90
CA ALA A 89 -16.59 11.33 -3.90
C ALA A 89 -17.89 11.00 -4.67
N ASP A 90 -17.84 10.06 -5.61
CA ASP A 90 -18.98 9.68 -6.45
C ASP A 90 -19.74 8.47 -5.91
N GLY A 91 -19.30 7.88 -4.79
CA GLY A 91 -19.95 6.76 -4.13
C GLY A 91 -18.97 5.66 -3.71
N THR A 92 -19.37 4.41 -3.92
CA THR A 92 -18.62 3.23 -3.53
C THR A 92 -18.51 2.28 -4.71
N ASP A 93 -17.29 1.84 -4.98
CA ASP A 93 -17.01 0.83 -6.00
C ASP A 93 -16.57 -0.49 -5.36
N GLN A 94 -17.04 -1.60 -5.93
CA GLN A 94 -16.43 -2.92 -5.75
C GLN A 94 -15.53 -3.18 -6.96
N VAL A 95 -14.23 -3.21 -6.73
CA VAL A 95 -13.21 -3.33 -7.77
C VAL A 95 -12.70 -4.75 -7.79
N ASP A 96 -12.78 -5.42 -8.94
CA ASP A 96 -12.20 -6.75 -9.12
C ASP A 96 -10.69 -6.72 -8.93
N ILE A 97 -10.19 -7.74 -8.22
CA ILE A 97 -8.76 -7.94 -7.99
C ILE A 97 -8.24 -8.80 -9.14
N GLU A 98 -7.55 -8.15 -10.07
CA GLU A 98 -6.94 -8.77 -11.23
C GLU A 98 -5.61 -9.44 -10.88
N LYS A 99 -5.11 -10.31 -11.77
CA LYS A 99 -3.73 -10.80 -11.70
C LYS A 99 -2.79 -9.71 -12.20
N CYS A 100 -1.60 -9.62 -11.62
CA CYS A 100 -0.55 -8.77 -12.16
C CYS A 100 -0.13 -9.25 -13.56
N GLY A 101 -0.12 -8.33 -14.54
CA GLY A 101 0.52 -8.54 -15.85
C GLY A 101 2.01 -8.21 -15.82
N GLU A 102 2.66 -8.35 -16.99
CA GLU A 102 4.11 -8.10 -17.17
C GLU A 102 4.52 -6.67 -16.76
N GLU A 103 3.60 -5.70 -16.87
CA GLU A 103 3.85 -4.32 -16.48
C GLU A 103 4.08 -4.12 -14.97
N LEU A 104 3.78 -5.16 -14.16
CA LEU A 104 3.97 -5.18 -12.71
C LEU A 104 5.07 -6.16 -12.27
N ASP A 105 5.90 -6.68 -13.17
CA ASP A 105 6.96 -7.64 -12.83
C ASP A 105 7.93 -7.15 -11.75
N PHE A 106 8.35 -5.88 -11.82
CA PHE A 106 9.24 -5.31 -10.80
C PHE A 106 8.54 -5.18 -9.44
N TYR A 107 7.24 -4.86 -9.44
CA TYR A 107 6.45 -4.85 -8.22
C TYR A 107 6.29 -6.26 -7.65
N LEU A 108 5.98 -7.25 -8.48
CA LEU A 108 5.90 -8.66 -8.08
C LEU A 108 7.20 -9.17 -7.46
N ARG A 109 8.36 -8.76 -7.98
CA ARG A 109 9.66 -9.11 -7.39
C ARG A 109 9.90 -8.44 -6.03
N ALA A 110 9.42 -7.20 -5.84
CA ALA A 110 9.58 -6.48 -4.58
C ALA A 110 8.73 -7.07 -3.44
N VAL A 111 7.53 -7.58 -3.74
CA VAL A 111 6.63 -8.22 -2.75
C VAL A 111 6.69 -9.76 -2.75
N GLY A 112 7.51 -10.33 -3.62
CA GLY A 112 7.65 -11.77 -3.82
C GLY A 112 8.92 -12.35 -3.17
N ASP A 113 9.08 -13.67 -3.29
CA ASP A 113 10.27 -14.36 -2.83
C ASP A 113 11.39 -13.98 -3.77
N ASN A 114 12.39 -13.28 -3.23
CA ASN A 114 13.64 -13.14 -3.94
C ASN A 114 14.42 -14.45 -3.77
N ALA A 115 14.49 -15.25 -4.84
CA ALA A 115 15.21 -16.52 -4.85
C ALA A 115 16.68 -16.40 -4.39
N ASN A 116 17.28 -15.21 -4.53
CA ASN A 116 18.66 -14.97 -4.10
C ASN A 116 18.80 -14.75 -2.59
N ARG A 117 17.72 -14.41 -1.88
CA ARG A 117 17.69 -14.15 -0.43
C ARG A 117 16.35 -14.63 0.17
N PRO A 118 16.14 -15.95 0.26
CA PRO A 118 14.94 -16.51 0.86
C PRO A 118 14.91 -16.31 2.38
N CYS A 119 13.72 -16.13 2.95
CA CYS A 119 13.50 -16.25 4.38
C CYS A 119 13.64 -17.74 4.77
N PRO A 120 14.25 -18.10 5.93
CA PRO A 120 14.37 -19.49 6.36
C PRO A 120 13.01 -20.20 6.45
N GLN A 121 13.01 -21.52 6.30
CA GLN A 121 11.78 -22.29 6.39
C GLN A 121 11.14 -22.14 7.78
N GLY A 122 9.84 -21.84 7.81
CA GLY A 122 9.09 -21.64 9.05
C GLY A 122 9.24 -20.23 9.66
N ALA A 123 10.01 -19.34 9.05
CA ALA A 123 10.06 -17.93 9.44
C ALA A 123 8.96 -17.12 8.75
N ASP A 124 8.55 -16.02 9.39
CA ASP A 124 7.56 -15.10 8.85
C ASP A 124 8.21 -14.04 7.96
N GLU A 125 7.61 -13.76 6.81
CA GLU A 125 8.09 -12.76 5.85
C GLU A 125 7.06 -11.67 5.57
N ALA A 126 7.54 -10.44 5.48
CA ALA A 126 6.72 -9.30 5.07
C ALA A 126 7.53 -8.25 4.30
N THR A 127 6.84 -7.51 3.44
CA THR A 127 7.35 -6.34 2.72
C THR A 127 6.56 -5.13 3.19
N GLY A 128 7.26 -4.02 3.40
CA GLY A 128 6.66 -2.73 3.69
C GLY A 128 7.15 -1.65 2.75
N PHE A 129 6.35 -0.59 2.61
CA PHE A 129 6.59 0.49 1.66
C PHE A 129 6.58 1.87 2.34
N SER A 130 7.32 2.83 1.76
CA SER A 130 7.32 4.24 2.15
C SER A 130 7.28 5.14 0.92
N LYS A 131 6.25 6.00 0.84
CA LYS A 131 6.11 7.09 -0.14
C LYS A 131 7.11 8.22 0.07
N LYS A 132 7.69 8.32 1.27
CA LYS A 132 8.68 9.34 1.63
C LYS A 132 10.12 8.88 1.38
N LEU A 133 10.28 7.68 0.81
CA LEU A 133 11.58 7.05 0.59
C LEU A 133 12.37 6.88 1.91
N SER A 134 11.65 6.60 3.00
CA SER A 134 12.22 6.42 4.34
C SER A 134 12.34 4.94 4.68
N PHE A 135 13.54 4.52 5.07
CA PHE A 135 13.79 3.17 5.54
C PHE A 135 12.98 2.85 6.80
N GLU A 136 12.94 3.78 7.76
CA GLU A 136 12.24 3.57 9.04
C GLU A 136 10.74 3.36 8.84
N GLU A 137 10.13 4.14 7.96
CA GLU A 137 8.70 4.02 7.64
C GLU A 137 8.42 2.70 6.90
N ALA A 138 9.24 2.34 5.93
CA ALA A 138 9.10 1.08 5.20
C ALA A 138 9.32 -0.14 6.12
N PHE A 139 10.30 -0.09 7.01
CA PHE A 139 10.58 -1.15 7.99
C PHE A 139 9.45 -1.29 9.02
N ALA A 140 8.94 -0.17 9.55
CA ALA A 140 7.80 -0.18 10.47
C ALA A 140 6.54 -0.73 9.80
N ASN A 141 6.29 -0.36 8.54
CA ASN A 141 5.20 -0.91 7.73
C ASN A 141 5.38 -2.42 7.50
N ALA A 142 6.59 -2.87 7.19
CA ALA A 142 6.88 -4.29 7.00
C ALA A 142 6.62 -5.10 8.28
N ARG A 143 7.04 -4.57 9.44
CA ARG A 143 6.80 -5.20 10.75
C ARG A 143 5.31 -5.28 11.08
N ALA A 144 4.53 -4.25 10.76
CA ALA A 144 3.08 -4.26 10.94
C ALA A 144 2.38 -5.29 10.03
N ASN A 145 2.99 -5.64 8.89
CA ASN A 145 2.47 -6.64 7.97
C ASN A 145 2.82 -8.09 8.38
N LEU A 146 3.72 -8.31 9.35
CA LEU A 146 4.01 -9.66 9.86
C LEU A 146 2.77 -10.25 10.55
N PRO A 147 2.59 -11.59 10.52
CA PRO A 147 1.61 -12.25 11.36
C PRO A 147 1.80 -11.87 12.85
N PRO A 148 0.73 -11.88 13.66
CA PRO A 148 0.86 -11.69 15.11
C PRO A 148 1.85 -12.70 15.70
N ALA A 149 2.74 -12.21 16.57
CA ALA A 149 3.69 -13.09 17.25
C ALA A 149 2.94 -14.07 18.17
N GLN A 150 3.29 -15.35 18.10
CA GLN A 150 2.68 -16.41 18.90
C GLN A 150 3.43 -16.66 20.23
N SER A 151 4.18 -15.68 20.72
CA SER A 151 5.01 -15.87 21.91
C SER A 151 4.15 -15.98 23.17
N PRO A 152 4.36 -17.02 24.01
CA PRO A 152 3.66 -17.16 25.28
C PRO A 152 4.15 -16.17 26.36
N VAL A 153 5.25 -15.45 26.10
CA VAL A 153 5.87 -14.50 27.05
C VAL A 153 5.81 -13.10 26.46
N ALA A 154 5.19 -12.16 27.19
CA ALA A 154 4.99 -10.78 26.73
C ALA A 154 6.30 -10.02 26.41
N ASP A 155 7.42 -10.43 27.01
CA ASP A 155 8.73 -9.76 26.91
C ASP A 155 9.75 -10.50 26.03
N SER A 156 9.30 -11.39 25.12
CA SER A 156 10.22 -12.08 24.22
C SER A 156 10.87 -11.12 23.21
N VAL A 157 12.18 -11.24 23.02
CA VAL A 157 12.90 -10.52 21.97
C VAL A 157 12.71 -11.23 20.63
N GLU A 158 12.21 -10.52 19.64
CA GLU A 158 12.09 -11.02 18.26
C GLU A 158 13.31 -10.64 17.44
N ARG A 159 13.93 -11.63 16.79
CA ARG A 159 14.98 -11.38 15.80
C ARG A 159 14.33 -11.11 14.44
N ILE A 160 14.48 -9.88 13.94
CA ILE A 160 14.04 -9.49 12.60
C ILE A 160 15.27 -9.16 11.75
N GLN A 161 15.37 -9.81 10.59
CA GLN A 161 16.42 -9.56 9.61
C GLN A 161 15.85 -8.85 8.39
N VAL A 162 16.52 -7.79 7.95
CA VAL A 162 16.24 -7.16 6.66
C VAL A 162 16.89 -8.01 5.56
N LEU A 163 16.08 -8.51 4.65
CA LEU A 163 16.55 -9.32 3.51
C LEU A 163 16.90 -8.44 2.31
N GLU A 164 16.11 -7.40 2.08
CA GLU A 164 16.21 -6.55 0.90
C GLU A 164 15.71 -5.14 1.18
N ILE A 165 16.39 -4.17 0.58
CA ILE A 165 15.99 -2.77 0.53
C ILE A 165 16.07 -2.36 -0.93
N GLY A 166 15.03 -1.72 -1.43
CA GLY A 166 15.00 -1.22 -2.78
C GLY A 166 14.00 -0.09 -2.93
N ALA A 167 13.81 0.37 -4.17
CA ALA A 167 12.82 1.37 -4.49
C ALA A 167 12.18 1.09 -5.85
N LEU A 168 10.90 1.43 -5.97
CA LEU A 168 10.13 1.37 -7.21
C LEU A 168 9.87 2.80 -7.69
N TYR A 169 10.16 3.05 -8.98
CA TYR A 169 9.93 4.32 -9.64
C TYR A 169 9.17 4.13 -10.96
N GLY A 170 8.07 4.87 -11.12
CA GLY A 170 7.27 4.88 -12.35
C GLY A 170 6.34 3.69 -12.50
N GLY A 171 6.16 3.23 -13.75
CA GLY A 171 5.22 2.16 -14.09
C GLY A 171 3.76 2.60 -14.07
N ILE A 172 2.84 1.65 -14.31
CA ILE A 172 1.40 1.94 -14.38
C ILE A 172 0.81 2.43 -13.06
N ALA A 173 1.46 2.12 -11.93
CA ALA A 173 1.05 2.58 -10.61
C ALA A 173 1.66 3.94 -10.22
N GLY A 174 2.56 4.50 -11.02
CA GLY A 174 3.23 5.76 -10.69
C GLY A 174 4.07 5.67 -9.41
N PHE A 175 4.75 4.54 -9.20
CA PHE A 175 5.51 4.29 -7.97
C PHE A 175 6.54 5.39 -7.71
N ARG A 176 6.70 5.71 -6.43
CA ARG A 176 7.81 6.48 -5.87
C ARG A 176 8.00 6.01 -4.43
N ASP A 177 8.28 4.72 -4.31
CA ASP A 177 8.19 4.01 -3.05
C ASP A 177 9.51 3.34 -2.74
N MET A 178 10.04 3.54 -1.54
CA MET A 178 11.05 2.64 -0.97
C MET A 178 10.34 1.41 -0.45
N PHE A 179 10.91 0.24 -0.64
CA PHE A 179 10.43 -0.99 -0.02
C PHE A 179 11.52 -1.64 0.83
N VAL A 180 11.08 -2.30 1.90
CA VAL A 180 11.91 -3.10 2.79
C VAL A 180 11.25 -4.45 2.98
N ARG A 181 12.00 -5.52 2.70
CA ARG A 181 11.58 -6.90 2.91
C ARG A 181 12.28 -7.45 4.15
N ILE A 182 11.51 -7.96 5.09
CA ILE A 182 11.98 -8.46 6.38
C ILE A 182 11.57 -9.90 6.59
N CYS A 183 12.33 -10.57 7.46
CA CYS A 183 12.09 -11.94 7.87
C CYS A 183 12.25 -12.04 9.39
N ARG A 184 11.29 -12.67 10.06
CA ARG A 184 11.30 -12.92 11.50
C ARG A 184 11.46 -14.42 11.75
N THR A 185 12.51 -14.79 12.47
CA THR A 185 12.73 -16.17 12.89
C THR A 185 12.08 -16.41 14.26
N HIS A 186 11.55 -17.62 14.44
CA HIS A 186 11.06 -18.12 15.71
C HIS A 186 12.13 -19.06 16.24
N ASP A 187 13.00 -18.55 17.11
CA ASP A 187 14.02 -19.35 17.80
C ASP A 187 13.39 -20.11 18.99
#